data_AF-A0A450T5Y4-F1
#
_entry.id   AF-A0A450T5Y4-F1
#
_cell.length_a   1.000
_cell.length_b   1.000
_cell.length_c   1.000
_cell.angle_alpha   90.00
_cell.angle_beta   90.00
_cell.angle_gamma   90.00
#
_symmetry.space_group_name_H-M   'P 1'
#
loop_
_entity.id
_entity.type
_entity.pdbx_description
1 polymer ?
#
loop_
_entity_poly.entity_id
_entity_poly.type
_entity_poly.pdbx_seq_one_letter_code
_entity_poly.pdbx_strand_id
1 'polypeptide(L)'
;MKTLIFHSVKGGVGRTLALCNVARALTDIGKRVLMLDFDYTAPGLHYKFGRSSAPGYIEYLETFDVEARTGGVVDKKRWQALERNIEAIDKNLHLLRAGNESNIDFWNFISSHLFHRLFYTAPNEVDGLKPSVFPEEWLDRNIEAFLADKELIEKNLAPDYLLVDCKTSLDIFSAFFLLDWADTVVHFFSANPEGIQYACGTATALVHHMAEESEKDRQIGFVPVISRVPNYAGEQEKAGYREAVRSEWRRRKWKGNKANLAADFFQPEDFVFLSEMSQIEANERILFTWEDRRDPLWKLSHDYLSLCARAAPQLDEKRFGETNNWWDGNEKWWYEHLGMNPNTRILAKEFDSYIHLGTMLNVDTQPNIAMRVRTFHLLMGGVLDLKDSTEDKQTTERQQAALREAGRRCGEDFGRELNETFTREQPSLELRQRIASWAEFDSGVGFGAIRVLDISSQGSEGWLLVAGDAFDRPDVGLRPEEIQDLRAFFEGYVESVLTDLHKAMDKDVSAIRVRGITEANTPDHIKQLATEKGSQAGSYYEFFRETPTTKIAD
;
A
#
# COMPACT_ATOMS: atom_id res chain seq x y z
N MET A 1 14.94 14.85 10.63
CA MET A 1 13.62 14.19 10.58
C MET A 1 12.93 14.60 9.29
N LYS A 2 12.47 13.68 8.44
CA LYS A 2 11.78 14.00 7.17
C LYS A 2 10.28 14.22 7.41
N THR A 3 9.72 15.31 6.91
CA THR A 3 8.36 15.77 7.19
C THR A 3 7.47 15.66 5.95
N LEU A 4 6.49 14.76 6.01
CA LEU A 4 5.52 14.54 4.95
C LEU A 4 4.17 15.15 5.36
N ILE A 5 3.71 16.13 4.60
CA ILE A 5 2.42 16.78 4.86
C ILE A 5 1.37 16.20 3.92
N PHE A 6 0.39 15.51 4.49
CA PHE A 6 -0.76 15.00 3.76
C PHE A 6 -1.81 16.10 3.74
N HIS A 7 -2.21 16.53 2.54
CA HIS A 7 -3.09 17.68 2.39
C HIS A 7 -4.10 17.51 1.25
N SER A 8 -5.26 18.13 1.40
CA SER A 8 -6.26 18.30 0.35
C SER A 8 -7.12 19.52 0.62
N VAL A 9 -7.57 20.22 -0.41
CA VAL A 9 -8.49 21.34 -0.22
C VAL A 9 -9.91 20.86 0.11
N LYS A 10 -10.30 19.69 -0.43
CA LYS A 10 -11.59 19.04 -0.15
C LYS A 10 -11.42 17.82 0.75
N GLY A 11 -12.42 17.59 1.60
CA GLY A 11 -12.52 16.40 2.44
C GLY A 11 -13.00 15.17 1.68
N GLY A 12 -12.91 13.99 2.31
CA GLY A 12 -13.41 12.72 1.77
C GLY A 12 -12.54 12.05 0.71
N VAL A 13 -11.34 12.57 0.44
CA VAL A 13 -10.41 12.06 -0.59
C VAL A 13 -9.47 10.93 -0.11
N GLY A 14 -9.68 10.40 1.09
CA GLY A 14 -8.91 9.26 1.61
C GLY A 14 -7.53 9.59 2.21
N ARG A 15 -7.23 10.88 2.42
CA ARG A 15 -5.95 11.39 2.92
C ARG A 15 -5.47 10.75 4.23
N THR A 16 -6.30 10.78 5.27
CA THR A 16 -6.01 10.22 6.60
C THR A 16 -5.69 8.72 6.53
N LEU A 17 -6.47 7.96 5.76
CA LEU A 17 -6.25 6.51 5.60
C LEU A 17 -4.94 6.22 4.84
N ALA A 18 -4.64 7.02 3.81
CA ALA A 18 -3.38 6.90 3.08
C ALA A 18 -2.17 7.22 3.95
N LEU A 19 -2.26 8.23 4.84
CA LEU A 19 -1.23 8.52 5.83
C LEU A 19 -0.98 7.31 6.73
N CYS A 20 -2.03 6.68 7.27
CA CYS A 20 -1.88 5.49 8.11
C CYS A 20 -1.24 4.31 7.37
N ASN A 21 -1.56 4.12 6.08
CA ASN A 21 -0.92 3.10 5.26
C ASN A 21 0.58 3.40 5.04
N VAL A 22 0.93 4.64 4.70
CA VAL A 22 2.34 5.06 4.54
C VAL A 22 3.10 4.93 5.86
N ALA A 23 2.49 5.29 6.99
CA ALA A 23 3.07 5.10 8.31
C ALA A 23 3.41 3.63 8.60
N ARG A 24 2.47 2.71 8.32
CA ARG A 24 2.70 1.26 8.49
C ARG A 24 3.79 0.73 7.58
N ALA A 25 3.77 1.10 6.30
CA ALA A 25 4.83 0.70 5.36
C ALA A 25 6.22 1.17 5.82
N LEU A 26 6.33 2.42 6.29
CA LEU A 26 7.57 2.97 6.85
C LEU A 26 8.02 2.22 8.11
N THR A 27 7.10 1.84 8.99
CA THR A 27 7.46 1.10 10.21
C THR A 27 7.88 -0.33 9.92
N ASP A 28 7.29 -0.96 8.90
CA ASP A 28 7.60 -2.32 8.47
C ASP A 28 9.04 -2.41 7.93
N ILE A 29 9.53 -1.36 7.27
CA ILE A 29 10.94 -1.25 6.85
C ILE A 29 11.86 -0.69 7.96
N GLY A 30 11.38 -0.66 9.21
CA GLY A 30 12.17 -0.32 10.40
C GLY A 30 12.32 1.17 10.71
N LYS A 31 11.59 2.07 10.04
CA LYS A 31 11.64 3.52 10.34
C LYS A 31 10.83 3.85 11.58
N ARG A 32 11.30 4.82 12.36
CA ARG A 32 10.54 5.44 13.45
C ARG A 32 9.66 6.55 12.89
N VAL A 33 8.36 6.44 13.14
CA VAL A 33 7.35 7.33 12.56
C VAL A 33 6.56 7.98 13.69
N LEU A 34 6.40 9.30 13.61
CA LEU A 34 5.38 10.03 14.37
C LEU A 34 4.30 10.50 13.40
N MET A 35 3.06 10.12 13.65
CA MET A 35 1.89 10.66 12.99
C MET A 35 1.31 11.81 13.82
N LEU A 36 0.88 12.88 13.16
CA LEU A 36 0.38 14.09 13.77
C LEU A 36 -0.98 14.44 13.15
N ASP A 37 -2.03 14.45 13.98
CA ASP A 37 -3.38 14.79 13.53
C ASP A 37 -3.62 16.30 13.70
N PHE A 38 -3.46 17.06 12.62
CA PHE A 38 -3.69 18.50 12.56
C PHE A 38 -5.02 18.83 11.86
N ASP A 39 -5.93 17.86 11.69
CA ASP A 39 -7.32 18.13 11.34
C ASP A 39 -8.17 18.30 12.59
N TYR A 40 -7.94 19.40 13.32
CA TYR A 40 -8.61 19.68 14.58
C TYR A 40 -10.15 19.78 14.48
N THR A 41 -10.68 19.99 13.28
CA THR A 41 -12.13 20.09 13.03
C THR A 41 -12.79 18.76 12.71
N ALA A 42 -12.00 17.76 12.33
CA ALA A 42 -12.46 16.41 12.08
C ALA A 42 -11.35 15.38 12.41
N PRO A 43 -10.92 15.27 13.69
CA PRO A 43 -9.85 14.35 14.07
C PRO A 43 -10.16 12.92 13.65
N GLY A 44 -9.19 12.24 13.04
CA GLY A 44 -9.45 11.01 12.29
C GLY A 44 -8.41 9.92 12.42
N LEU A 45 -7.16 10.25 12.78
CA LEU A 45 -6.06 9.27 12.73
C LEU A 45 -6.22 8.14 13.73
N HIS A 46 -6.64 8.46 14.95
CA HIS A 46 -6.75 7.47 16.03
C HIS A 46 -7.82 6.40 15.78
N TYR A 47 -8.91 6.76 15.11
CA TYR A 47 -9.97 5.84 14.70
C TYR A 47 -9.45 4.74 13.77
N LYS A 48 -8.50 5.05 12.88
CA LYS A 48 -7.91 4.08 11.94
C LYS A 48 -7.17 2.94 12.63
N PHE A 49 -6.74 3.17 13.87
CA PHE A 49 -6.05 2.18 14.71
C PHE A 49 -6.94 1.60 15.81
N GLY A 50 -8.26 1.82 15.74
CA GLY A 50 -9.22 1.34 16.74
C GLY A 50 -8.98 1.92 18.14
N ARG A 51 -8.36 3.10 18.24
CA ARG A 51 -8.11 3.77 19.52
C ARG A 51 -9.27 4.69 19.84
N SER A 52 -9.61 4.83 21.12
CA SER A 52 -10.59 5.82 21.60
C SER A 52 -10.00 7.23 21.59
N SER A 53 -10.83 8.27 21.52
CA SER A 53 -10.40 9.65 21.74
C SER A 53 -9.66 9.84 23.08
N ALA A 54 -8.68 10.73 23.10
CA ALA A 54 -7.79 10.98 24.25
C ALA A 54 -7.12 12.35 24.09
N PRO A 55 -6.59 12.96 25.18
CA PRO A 55 -5.82 14.19 25.10
C PRO A 55 -4.72 14.13 24.03
N GLY A 56 -4.53 15.24 23.34
CA GLY A 56 -3.65 15.38 22.20
C GLY A 56 -2.97 16.74 22.17
N TYR A 57 -2.75 17.25 20.97
CA TYR A 57 -2.02 18.48 20.75
C TYR A 57 -2.77 19.71 21.27
N ILE A 58 -4.10 19.75 21.16
CA ILE A 58 -4.92 20.84 21.71
C ILE A 58 -4.77 20.93 23.23
N GLU A 59 -4.87 19.81 23.96
CA GLU A 59 -4.68 19.81 25.42
C GLU A 59 -3.24 20.18 25.82
N TYR A 60 -2.25 19.85 24.98
CA TYR A 60 -0.89 20.36 25.15
C TYR A 60 -0.83 21.90 24.98
N LEU A 61 -1.47 22.45 23.95
CA LEU A 61 -1.51 23.90 23.71
C LEU A 61 -2.20 24.66 24.86
N GLU A 62 -3.18 24.07 25.53
CA GLU A 62 -3.81 24.65 26.72
C GLU A 62 -2.88 24.70 27.95
N THR A 63 -1.85 23.84 27.99
CA THR A 63 -0.93 23.76 29.15
C THR A 63 -0.01 24.99 29.24
N PHE A 64 0.30 25.63 28.11
CA PHE A 64 1.19 26.79 28.03
C PHE A 64 0.69 27.82 27.01
N ASP A 65 0.53 29.08 27.42
CA ASP A 65 0.31 30.17 26.45
C ASP A 65 1.51 30.34 25.50
N VAL A 66 1.33 31.01 24.37
CA VAL A 66 2.33 31.22 23.31
C VAL A 66 3.64 31.80 23.87
N GLU A 67 3.57 32.78 24.78
CA GLU A 67 4.76 33.39 25.42
C GLU A 67 5.55 32.41 26.30
N ALA A 68 4.87 31.43 26.88
CA ALA A 68 5.51 30.34 27.61
C ALA A 68 6.18 29.34 26.66
N ARG A 69 5.70 29.22 25.40
CA ARG A 69 6.24 28.33 24.36
C ARG A 69 7.36 28.96 23.50
N THR A 70 7.62 30.26 23.55
CA THR A 70 8.74 30.89 22.81
C THR A 70 9.96 31.23 23.68
N GLY A 71 9.97 30.81 24.95
CA GLY A 71 11.13 30.99 25.84
C GLY A 71 10.83 31.12 27.32
N GLY A 72 9.54 31.25 27.70
CA GLY A 72 9.13 31.36 29.10
C GLY A 72 9.18 30.04 29.90
N VAL A 73 9.29 28.88 29.24
CA VAL A 73 9.33 27.56 29.89
C VAL A 73 10.52 26.76 29.39
N VAL A 74 11.27 26.18 30.33
CA VAL A 74 12.42 25.30 30.05
C VAL A 74 11.98 24.10 29.21
N ASP A 75 12.70 23.82 28.12
CA ASP A 75 12.47 22.71 27.17
C ASP A 75 12.08 21.40 27.84
N LYS A 76 12.76 21.02 28.93
CA LYS A 76 12.50 19.78 29.66
C LYS A 76 11.04 19.69 30.14
N LYS A 77 10.48 20.80 30.64
CA LYS A 77 9.09 20.84 31.13
C LYS A 77 8.10 20.83 29.97
N ARG A 78 8.42 21.51 28.86
CA ARG A 78 7.60 21.48 27.64
C ARG A 78 7.56 20.09 27.02
N TRP A 79 8.71 19.45 26.85
CA TRP A 79 8.81 18.09 26.36
C TRP A 79 7.99 17.13 27.23
N GLN A 80 8.14 17.18 28.55
CA GLN A 80 7.35 16.34 29.46
C GLN A 80 5.83 16.53 29.34
N ALA A 81 5.36 17.72 28.97
CA ALA A 81 3.94 17.95 28.74
C ALA A 81 3.50 17.43 27.36
N LEU A 82 4.30 17.68 26.32
CA LEU A 82 4.03 17.20 24.97
C LEU A 82 4.05 15.67 24.88
N GLU A 83 5.09 15.04 25.44
CA GLU A 83 5.30 13.58 25.46
C GLU A 83 4.14 12.81 26.08
N ARG A 84 3.47 13.38 27.11
CA ARG A 84 2.29 12.76 27.74
C ARG A 84 1.11 12.57 26.79
N ASN A 85 1.06 13.34 25.70
CA ASN A 85 0.01 13.29 24.69
C ASN A 85 0.43 12.48 23.45
N ILE A 86 1.66 11.95 23.43
CA ILE A 86 2.15 11.07 22.37
C ILE A 86 1.88 9.62 22.77
N GLU A 87 1.05 8.94 21.99
CA GLU A 87 0.70 7.54 22.19
C GLU A 87 1.57 6.64 21.30
N ALA A 88 2.13 5.57 21.88
CA ALA A 88 2.75 4.50 21.10
C ALA A 88 1.65 3.58 20.53
N ILE A 89 1.49 3.58 19.20
CA ILE A 89 0.61 2.65 18.49
C ILE A 89 1.30 1.30 18.32
N ASP A 90 2.62 1.33 18.07
CA ASP A 90 3.52 0.18 17.93
C ASP A 90 4.94 0.59 18.35
N LYS A 91 5.89 -0.35 18.38
CA LYS A 91 7.30 -0.13 18.77
C LYS A 91 7.94 1.07 18.08
N ASN A 92 7.70 1.22 16.77
CA ASN A 92 8.27 2.29 15.96
C ASN A 92 7.22 3.30 15.47
N LEU A 93 5.95 3.16 15.88
CA LEU A 93 4.85 3.97 15.39
C LEU A 93 4.21 4.75 16.55
N HIS A 94 4.30 6.07 16.49
CA HIS A 94 3.73 6.96 17.49
C HIS A 94 2.65 7.83 16.85
N LEU A 95 1.69 8.25 17.67
CA LEU A 95 0.60 9.14 17.28
C LEU A 95 0.48 10.28 18.29
N LEU A 96 0.50 11.50 17.77
CA LEU A 96 0.08 12.70 18.47
C LEU A 96 -1.26 13.14 17.87
N ARG A 97 -2.32 12.95 18.64
CA ARG A 97 -3.72 13.21 18.25
C ARG A 97 -3.98 14.71 18.19
N ALA A 98 -5.07 15.10 17.53
CA ALA A 98 -5.54 16.47 17.52
C ALA A 98 -5.93 16.88 18.94
N GLY A 99 -6.78 16.10 19.59
CA GLY A 99 -7.18 16.25 20.99
C GLY A 99 -8.32 15.32 21.34
N ASN A 100 -8.95 15.55 22.49
CA ASN A 100 -10.05 14.72 22.98
C ASN A 100 -11.41 15.24 22.50
N GLU A 101 -11.80 14.89 21.27
CA GLU A 101 -13.07 15.33 20.68
C GLU A 101 -14.32 14.69 21.31
N SER A 102 -14.14 13.72 22.21
CA SER A 102 -15.23 13.22 23.08
C SER A 102 -15.50 14.15 24.27
N ASN A 103 -14.61 15.10 24.56
CA ASN A 103 -14.80 16.13 25.59
C ASN A 103 -15.35 17.42 24.97
N ILE A 104 -16.35 18.02 25.63
CA ILE A 104 -16.90 19.32 25.22
C ILE A 104 -15.87 20.45 25.29
N ASP A 105 -14.91 20.37 26.22
CA ASP A 105 -13.88 21.40 26.38
C ASP A 105 -12.99 21.53 25.13
N PHE A 106 -12.71 20.43 24.44
CA PHE A 106 -12.03 20.44 23.15
C PHE A 106 -12.79 21.31 22.15
N TRP A 107 -14.09 21.10 21.98
CA TRP A 107 -14.92 21.88 21.05
C TRP A 107 -15.08 23.34 21.47
N ASN A 108 -15.14 23.60 22.79
CA ASN A 108 -15.12 24.95 23.34
C ASN A 108 -13.80 25.65 22.99
N PHE A 109 -12.66 24.96 23.06
CA PHE A 109 -11.37 25.49 22.66
C PHE A 109 -11.33 25.79 21.16
N ILE A 110 -11.71 24.84 20.30
CA ILE A 110 -11.74 25.04 18.83
C ILE A 110 -12.61 26.25 18.44
N SER A 111 -13.71 26.47 19.16
CA SER A 111 -14.61 27.61 18.93
C SER A 111 -14.16 28.90 19.63
N SER A 112 -13.07 28.85 20.38
CA SER A 112 -12.61 29.98 21.21
C SER A 112 -11.85 31.01 20.40
N HIS A 113 -11.79 32.22 20.97
CA HIS A 113 -10.92 33.27 20.47
C HIS A 113 -9.44 32.89 20.53
N LEU A 114 -9.03 32.02 21.48
CA LEU A 114 -7.66 31.55 21.60
C LEU A 114 -7.26 30.62 20.45
N PHE A 115 -8.15 29.72 20.03
CA PHE A 115 -7.92 28.94 18.81
C PHE A 115 -7.83 29.84 17.59
N HIS A 116 -8.74 30.82 17.48
CA HIS A 116 -8.65 31.81 16.41
C HIS A 116 -7.32 32.58 16.39
N ARG A 117 -6.78 32.93 17.57
CA ARG A 117 -5.45 33.56 17.70
C ARG A 117 -4.31 32.70 17.21
N LEU A 118 -4.38 31.40 17.45
CA LEU A 118 -3.32 30.45 17.14
C LEU A 118 -3.27 30.16 15.63
N PHE A 119 -4.44 30.09 14.99
CA PHE A 119 -4.60 29.49 13.67
C PHE A 119 -5.14 30.44 12.59
N TYR A 120 -5.65 31.63 12.93
CA TYR A 120 -6.24 32.55 11.95
C TYR A 120 -5.80 34.00 12.15
N THR A 121 -5.56 34.69 11.02
CA THR A 121 -5.50 36.15 10.98
C THR A 121 -6.89 36.69 10.65
N ALA A 122 -7.39 37.71 11.35
CA ALA A 122 -8.63 38.38 10.96
C ALA A 122 -8.31 39.40 9.85
N PRO A 123 -8.76 39.21 8.59
CA PRO A 123 -8.34 40.08 7.50
C PRO A 123 -9.13 41.40 7.45
N ASN A 124 -10.35 41.46 8.02
CA ASN A 124 -11.27 42.59 7.89
C ASN A 124 -12.16 42.79 9.12
N GLU A 125 -12.75 43.99 9.23
CA GLU A 125 -13.78 44.37 10.19
C GLU A 125 -14.99 43.42 10.13
N VAL A 126 -15.35 42.80 11.25
CA VAL A 126 -16.61 42.06 11.43
C VAL A 126 -17.47 42.89 12.38
N ASP A 127 -18.67 43.29 11.96
CA ASP A 127 -19.64 44.04 12.78
C ASP A 127 -19.09 45.31 13.48
N GLY A 128 -18.25 46.10 12.79
CA GLY A 128 -17.72 47.37 13.32
C GLY A 128 -16.62 47.21 14.37
N LEU A 129 -16.08 45.99 14.55
CA LEU A 129 -14.87 45.73 15.34
C LEU A 129 -13.63 45.87 14.44
N LYS A 130 -12.82 46.92 14.69
CA LYS A 130 -11.60 47.24 13.93
C LYS A 130 -10.65 46.03 13.79
N PRO A 131 -9.80 45.97 12.73
CA PRO A 131 -8.77 44.93 12.51
C PRO A 131 -7.71 44.79 13.63
N SER A 132 -7.81 45.56 14.71
CA SER A 132 -6.87 45.62 15.84
C SER A 132 -6.88 44.37 16.74
N VAL A 133 -7.40 43.24 16.28
CA VAL A 133 -7.60 42.06 17.12
C VAL A 133 -6.36 41.15 17.12
N PHE A 134 -5.62 41.01 16.00
CA PHE A 134 -4.40 40.19 15.91
C PHE A 134 -3.28 40.85 15.06
N PRO A 135 -2.26 41.46 15.68
CA PRO A 135 -1.07 41.97 14.99
C PRO A 135 -0.30 40.87 14.23
N GLU A 136 0.36 41.19 13.12
CA GLU A 136 1.24 40.25 12.38
C GLU A 136 2.29 39.58 13.30
N GLU A 137 2.81 40.33 14.28
CA GLU A 137 3.74 39.84 15.31
C GLU A 137 3.21 38.63 16.12
N TRP A 138 1.90 38.38 16.14
CA TRP A 138 1.32 37.21 16.79
C TRP A 138 1.46 35.95 15.93
N LEU A 139 1.33 36.10 14.61
CA LEU A 139 1.51 34.99 13.69
C LEU A 139 2.96 34.50 13.72
N ASP A 140 3.92 35.42 13.70
CA ASP A 140 5.36 35.09 13.80
C ASP A 140 5.66 34.33 15.10
N ARG A 141 5.14 34.81 16.24
CA ARG A 141 5.29 34.14 17.54
C ARG A 141 4.64 32.76 17.58
N ASN A 142 3.48 32.58 16.95
CA ASN A 142 2.85 31.27 16.84
C ASN A 142 3.75 30.34 16.02
N ILE A 143 4.20 30.79 14.85
CA ILE A 143 5.11 30.05 13.97
C ILE A 143 6.35 29.60 14.75
N GLU A 144 7.01 30.51 15.48
CA GLU A 144 8.16 30.19 16.34
C GLU A 144 7.81 29.12 17.39
N ALA A 145 6.65 29.21 18.02
CA ALA A 145 6.22 28.23 19.02
C ALA A 145 6.01 26.84 18.40
N PHE A 146 5.38 26.76 17.23
CA PHE A 146 5.20 25.50 16.48
C PHE A 146 6.54 24.93 16.02
N LEU A 147 7.46 25.76 15.51
CA LEU A 147 8.81 25.34 15.16
C LEU A 147 9.56 24.77 16.38
N ALA A 148 9.47 25.43 17.53
CA ALA A 148 10.05 24.93 18.78
C ALA A 148 9.43 23.58 19.20
N ASP A 149 8.12 23.39 19.03
CA ASP A 149 7.45 22.12 19.30
C ASP A 149 7.99 21.00 18.37
N LYS A 150 8.20 21.30 17.09
CA LYS A 150 8.82 20.38 16.11
C LYS A 150 10.28 20.04 16.48
N GLU A 151 11.06 21.02 16.92
CA GLU A 151 12.44 20.81 17.39
C GLU A 151 12.50 19.93 18.64
N LEU A 152 11.57 20.10 19.58
CA LEU A 152 11.46 19.24 20.76
C LEU A 152 11.17 17.79 20.37
N ILE A 153 10.27 17.57 19.41
CA ILE A 153 9.98 16.23 18.85
C ILE A 153 11.24 15.64 18.23
N GLU A 154 11.93 16.38 17.37
CA GLU A 154 13.14 15.91 16.70
C GLU A 154 14.27 15.59 17.67
N LYS A 155 14.43 16.38 18.73
CA LYS A 155 15.48 16.17 19.73
C LYS A 155 15.23 14.99 20.66
N ASN A 156 13.98 14.78 21.09
CA ASN A 156 13.67 13.85 22.18
C ASN A 156 13.05 12.53 21.69
N LEU A 157 12.11 12.57 20.74
CA LEU A 157 11.55 11.36 20.12
C LEU A 157 12.42 10.89 18.94
N ALA A 158 13.06 11.84 18.27
CA ALA A 158 13.96 11.62 17.13
C ALA A 158 13.35 10.71 16.05
N PRO A 159 12.11 10.91 15.59
CA PRO A 159 11.55 10.06 14.54
C PRO A 159 12.29 10.29 13.21
N ASP A 160 12.36 9.25 12.40
CA ASP A 160 12.94 9.35 11.06
C ASP A 160 11.96 10.09 10.14
N TYR A 161 10.65 9.85 10.32
CA TYR A 161 9.56 10.51 9.60
C TYR A 161 8.53 11.15 10.54
N LEU A 162 8.13 12.38 10.21
CA LEU A 162 6.96 13.07 10.75
C LEU A 162 5.89 13.12 9.66
N LEU A 163 4.74 12.45 9.88
CA LEU A 163 3.62 12.48 8.95
C LEU A 163 2.50 13.33 9.53
N VAL A 164 2.07 14.38 8.81
CA VAL A 164 1.07 15.32 9.31
C VAL A 164 -0.21 15.20 8.48
N ASP A 165 -1.34 14.92 9.14
CA ASP A 165 -2.68 15.02 8.55
C ASP A 165 -3.18 16.45 8.70
N CYS A 166 -3.04 17.28 7.67
CA CYS A 166 -3.43 18.69 7.75
C CYS A 166 -4.91 18.88 7.45
N LYS A 167 -5.57 19.79 8.17
CA LYS A 167 -6.95 20.24 7.88
C LYS A 167 -7.18 20.54 6.39
N THR A 168 -8.39 20.23 5.91
CA THR A 168 -8.82 20.62 4.56
C THR A 168 -9.07 22.12 4.46
N SER A 169 -8.14 22.88 3.87
CA SER A 169 -8.34 24.31 3.67
C SER A 169 -7.30 24.93 2.72
N LEU A 170 -7.50 26.22 2.42
CA LEU A 170 -6.48 27.11 1.84
C LEU A 170 -6.13 28.23 2.83
N ASP A 171 -6.37 28.01 4.13
CA ASP A 171 -6.08 29.05 5.13
C ASP A 171 -4.57 29.21 5.34
N ILE A 172 -4.20 30.39 5.85
CA ILE A 172 -2.80 30.83 6.02
C ILE A 172 -2.02 29.86 6.91
N PHE A 173 -2.68 29.19 7.86
CA PHE A 173 -1.99 28.33 8.80
C PHE A 173 -1.75 26.92 8.26
N SER A 174 -2.71 26.35 7.52
CA SER A 174 -2.42 25.19 6.68
C SER A 174 -1.29 25.49 5.69
N ALA A 175 -1.23 26.71 5.14
CA ALA A 175 -0.13 27.12 4.28
C ALA A 175 1.22 27.11 5.02
N PHE A 176 1.31 27.58 6.26
CA PHE A 176 2.54 27.49 7.06
C PHE A 176 3.10 26.06 7.12
N PHE A 177 2.28 25.05 7.39
CA PHE A 177 2.79 23.67 7.41
C PHE A 177 3.27 23.19 6.04
N LEU A 178 2.54 23.55 4.99
CA LEU A 178 2.89 23.17 3.61
C LEU A 178 4.18 23.83 3.12
N LEU A 179 4.41 25.09 3.51
CA LEU A 179 5.53 25.90 3.04
C LEU A 179 6.76 25.75 3.95
N ASP A 180 6.56 25.77 5.26
CA ASP A 180 7.65 25.87 6.24
C ASP A 180 8.00 24.55 6.93
N TRP A 181 7.06 23.60 7.07
CA TRP A 181 7.37 22.30 7.68
C TRP A 181 7.69 21.21 6.68
N ALA A 182 7.04 21.23 5.51
CA ALA A 182 7.13 20.14 4.55
C ALA A 182 8.54 19.99 3.96
N ASP A 183 9.02 18.76 3.94
CA ASP A 183 10.01 18.30 2.97
C ASP A 183 9.29 17.76 1.72
N THR A 184 8.09 17.21 1.89
CA THR A 184 7.23 16.79 0.78
C THR A 184 5.76 16.98 1.13
N VAL A 185 5.04 17.62 0.21
CA VAL A 185 3.58 17.75 0.24
C VAL A 185 2.96 16.62 -0.58
N VAL A 186 2.17 15.78 0.08
CA VAL A 186 1.35 14.73 -0.55
C VAL A 186 -0.06 15.29 -0.74
N HIS A 187 -0.37 15.73 -1.96
CA HIS A 187 -1.58 16.49 -2.25
C HIS A 187 -2.67 15.61 -2.89
N PHE A 188 -3.76 15.39 -2.15
CA PHE A 188 -4.89 14.57 -2.59
C PHE A 188 -5.96 15.42 -3.26
N PHE A 189 -6.48 14.92 -4.38
CA PHE A 189 -7.60 15.50 -5.10
C PHE A 189 -8.32 14.44 -5.93
N SER A 190 -9.55 14.75 -6.35
CA SER A 190 -10.26 13.96 -7.36
C SER A 190 -10.01 14.56 -8.74
N ALA A 191 -10.00 13.74 -9.79
CA ALA A 191 -9.75 14.17 -11.18
C ALA A 191 -10.93 14.95 -11.83
N ASN A 192 -11.53 15.87 -11.08
CA ASN A 192 -12.54 16.80 -11.58
C ASN A 192 -11.96 18.22 -11.72
N PRO A 193 -12.59 19.13 -12.48
CA PRO A 193 -12.03 20.46 -12.75
C PRO A 193 -11.65 21.25 -11.49
N GLU A 194 -12.46 21.19 -10.43
CA GLU A 194 -12.18 21.88 -9.17
C GLU A 194 -10.97 21.29 -8.44
N GLY A 195 -10.90 19.95 -8.32
CA GLY A 195 -9.76 19.26 -7.71
C GLY A 195 -8.44 19.56 -8.40
N ILE A 196 -8.45 19.59 -9.74
CA ILE A 196 -7.29 19.96 -10.55
C ILE A 196 -6.89 21.42 -10.29
N GLN A 197 -7.85 22.35 -10.25
CA GLN A 197 -7.57 23.76 -9.96
C GLN A 197 -6.94 23.95 -8.57
N TYR A 198 -7.42 23.22 -7.56
CA TYR A 198 -6.87 23.28 -6.20
C TYR A 198 -5.47 22.69 -6.09
N ALA A 199 -5.20 21.56 -6.76
CA ALA A 199 -3.87 20.97 -6.82
C ALA A 199 -2.87 21.93 -7.48
N CYS A 200 -3.23 22.50 -8.63
CA CYS A 200 -2.42 23.53 -9.30
C CYS A 200 -2.27 24.81 -8.46
N GLY A 201 -3.30 25.17 -7.68
CA GLY A 201 -3.25 26.30 -6.73
C GLY A 201 -2.22 26.09 -5.63
N THR A 202 -2.23 24.91 -5.01
CA THR A 202 -1.27 24.52 -3.96
C THR A 202 0.15 24.46 -4.50
N ALA A 203 0.35 23.82 -5.66
CA ALA A 203 1.64 23.79 -6.34
C ALA A 203 2.15 25.21 -6.68
N THR A 204 1.25 26.14 -7.02
CA THR A 204 1.63 27.54 -7.26
C THR A 204 2.13 28.22 -6.00
N ALA A 205 1.47 28.02 -4.85
CA ALA A 205 1.94 28.57 -3.58
C ALA A 205 3.35 28.06 -3.24
N LEU A 206 3.62 26.77 -3.45
CA LEU A 206 4.94 26.18 -3.24
C LEU A 206 6.00 26.79 -4.16
N VAL A 207 5.74 26.91 -5.46
CA VAL A 207 6.67 27.53 -6.42
C VAL A 207 6.99 28.97 -6.03
N HIS A 208 5.98 29.73 -5.60
CA HIS A 208 6.19 31.10 -5.15
C HIS A 208 7.06 31.18 -3.90
N HIS A 209 6.75 30.38 -2.88
CA HIS A 209 7.51 30.32 -1.64
C HIS A 209 8.98 29.91 -1.89
N MET A 210 9.23 28.84 -2.64
CA MET A 210 10.59 28.40 -2.96
C MET A 210 11.39 29.44 -3.76
N ALA A 211 10.71 30.22 -4.62
CA ALA A 211 11.37 31.28 -5.36
C ALA A 211 11.72 32.51 -4.51
N GLU A 212 10.95 32.77 -3.44
CA GLU A 212 11.21 33.83 -2.46
C GLU A 212 12.31 33.42 -1.48
N GLU A 213 12.34 32.14 -1.08
CA GLU A 213 13.33 31.51 -0.21
C GLU A 213 14.61 31.07 -0.94
N SER A 214 14.89 31.62 -2.14
CA SER A 214 15.97 31.16 -3.02
C SER A 214 17.39 31.22 -2.41
N GLU A 215 17.59 31.99 -1.34
CA GLU A 215 18.86 32.05 -0.60
C GLU A 215 19.12 30.80 0.26
N LYS A 216 18.09 30.00 0.57
CA LYS A 216 18.19 28.80 1.43
C LYS A 216 18.32 27.48 0.64
N ASP A 217 18.33 27.50 -0.70
CA ASP A 217 18.27 26.33 -1.60
C ASP A 217 17.23 25.26 -1.17
N ARG A 218 16.13 25.71 -0.52
CA ARG A 218 15.11 24.82 0.02
C ARG A 218 14.20 24.33 -1.10
N GLN A 219 14.13 23.01 -1.26
CA GLN A 219 13.25 22.34 -2.22
C GLN A 219 12.16 21.57 -1.47
N ILE A 220 10.90 21.78 -1.87
CA ILE A 220 9.75 21.08 -1.31
C ILE A 220 9.21 20.12 -2.36
N GLY A 221 9.22 18.82 -2.05
CA GLY A 221 8.62 17.81 -2.90
C GLY A 221 7.11 17.98 -3.01
N PHE A 222 6.54 17.61 -4.15
CA PHE A 222 5.10 17.60 -4.39
C PHE A 222 4.67 16.27 -5.03
N VAL A 223 3.81 15.51 -4.36
CA VAL A 223 3.26 14.24 -4.86
C VAL A 223 1.78 14.46 -5.16
N PRO A 224 1.37 14.61 -6.43
CA PRO A 224 -0.03 14.70 -6.81
C PRO A 224 -0.69 13.32 -6.71
N VAL A 225 -1.61 13.18 -5.75
CA VAL A 225 -2.38 11.96 -5.52
C VAL A 225 -3.79 12.14 -6.06
N ILE A 226 -4.09 11.45 -7.16
CA ILE A 226 -5.44 11.35 -7.70
C ILE A 226 -6.12 10.20 -6.97
N SER A 227 -7.06 10.56 -6.12
CA SER A 227 -7.85 9.65 -5.29
C SER A 227 -9.24 9.43 -5.86
N ARG A 228 -9.94 8.41 -5.35
CA ARG A 228 -11.28 8.02 -5.86
C ARG A 228 -11.25 7.64 -7.33
N VAL A 229 -10.14 7.06 -7.77
CA VAL A 229 -9.98 6.56 -9.14
C VAL A 229 -10.77 5.27 -9.21
N PRO A 230 -11.67 5.06 -10.18
CA PRO A 230 -12.32 3.78 -10.32
C PRO A 230 -11.29 2.65 -10.32
N ASN A 231 -11.48 1.63 -9.52
CA ASN A 231 -10.59 0.46 -9.42
C ASN A 231 -10.42 -0.29 -10.76
N TYR A 232 -11.40 -0.21 -11.66
CA TYR A 232 -11.29 -0.67 -13.04
C TYR A 232 -10.57 0.29 -14.00
N ALA A 233 -10.10 1.46 -13.54
CA ALA A 233 -9.53 2.46 -14.44
C ALA A 233 -8.26 1.95 -15.15
N GLY A 234 -8.34 1.93 -16.48
CA GLY A 234 -7.24 1.56 -17.37
C GLY A 234 -6.10 2.57 -17.39
N GLU A 235 -4.94 2.19 -17.96
CA GLU A 235 -3.81 3.13 -18.09
C GLU A 235 -4.14 4.30 -19.02
N GLN A 236 -4.97 4.09 -20.04
CA GLN A 236 -5.43 5.16 -20.93
C GLN A 236 -6.26 6.21 -20.18
N GLU A 237 -7.12 5.79 -19.25
CA GLU A 237 -7.94 6.69 -18.44
C GLU A 237 -7.05 7.49 -17.46
N LYS A 238 -6.14 6.80 -16.77
CA LYS A 238 -5.13 7.44 -15.90
C LYS A 238 -4.26 8.44 -16.67
N ALA A 239 -3.85 8.12 -17.89
CA ALA A 239 -3.12 9.04 -18.77
C ALA A 239 -3.97 10.29 -19.10
N GLY A 240 -5.27 10.12 -19.33
CA GLY A 240 -6.22 11.23 -19.48
C GLY A 240 -6.26 12.15 -18.25
N TYR A 241 -6.31 11.57 -17.04
CA TYR A 241 -6.26 12.34 -15.80
C TYR A 241 -4.94 13.11 -15.63
N ARG A 242 -3.79 12.49 -15.94
CA ARG A 242 -2.48 13.18 -15.92
C ARG A 242 -2.49 14.37 -16.86
N GLU A 243 -2.92 14.18 -18.11
CA GLU A 243 -2.88 15.24 -19.11
C GLU A 243 -3.84 16.39 -18.78
N ALA A 244 -4.99 16.11 -18.18
CA ALA A 244 -5.91 17.16 -17.70
C ALA A 244 -5.22 18.09 -16.68
N VAL A 245 -4.50 17.51 -15.71
CA VAL A 245 -3.75 18.28 -14.70
C VAL A 245 -2.61 19.06 -15.33
N ARG A 246 -1.81 18.41 -16.18
CA ARG A 246 -0.66 19.03 -16.84
C ARG A 246 -1.08 20.17 -17.77
N SER A 247 -2.18 20.00 -18.49
CA SER A 247 -2.76 21.05 -19.34
C SER A 247 -3.14 22.28 -18.52
N GLU A 248 -3.80 22.09 -17.37
CA GLU A 248 -4.13 23.19 -16.46
C GLU A 248 -2.88 23.85 -15.87
N TRP A 249 -1.87 23.06 -15.48
CA TRP A 249 -0.60 23.58 -14.96
C TRP A 249 0.14 24.44 -16.00
N ARG A 250 0.24 23.98 -17.25
CA ARG A 250 0.92 24.70 -18.34
C ARG A 250 0.25 26.03 -18.71
N ARG A 251 -1.03 26.21 -18.37
CA ARG A 251 -1.73 27.51 -18.57
C ARG A 251 -1.22 28.59 -17.62
N ARG A 252 -0.60 28.23 -16.50
CA ARG A 252 0.01 29.18 -15.57
C ARG A 252 1.30 29.72 -16.20
N LYS A 253 1.38 31.05 -16.35
CA LYS A 253 2.53 31.72 -16.96
C LYS A 253 3.60 31.99 -15.90
N TRP A 254 4.75 31.35 -16.04
CA TRP A 254 5.89 31.51 -15.14
C TRP A 254 6.97 32.43 -15.73
N LYS A 255 7.74 33.12 -14.87
CA LYS A 255 8.84 34.02 -15.26
C LYS A 255 10.03 33.85 -14.33
N GLY A 256 11.24 34.05 -14.84
CA GLY A 256 12.46 34.02 -14.04
C GLY A 256 12.72 32.66 -13.38
N ASN A 257 13.26 32.66 -12.16
CA ASN A 257 13.55 31.44 -11.40
C ASN A 257 12.32 30.56 -11.15
N LYS A 258 11.12 31.15 -11.04
CA LYS A 258 9.83 30.44 -10.90
C LYS A 258 9.55 29.52 -12.08
N ALA A 259 10.02 29.84 -13.29
CA ALA A 259 9.81 29.00 -14.46
C ALA A 259 10.57 27.68 -14.38
N ASN A 260 11.78 27.71 -13.82
CA ASN A 260 12.58 26.50 -13.60
C ASN A 260 11.93 25.63 -12.52
N LEU A 261 11.60 26.22 -11.36
CA LEU A 261 10.92 25.50 -10.27
C LEU A 261 9.58 24.90 -10.72
N ALA A 262 8.78 25.65 -11.49
CA ALA A 262 7.49 25.16 -11.97
C ALA A 262 7.61 24.06 -13.03
N ALA A 263 8.72 24.00 -13.77
CA ALA A 263 8.96 22.95 -14.76
C ALA A 263 9.07 21.57 -14.09
N ASP A 264 9.43 21.50 -12.82
CA ASP A 264 9.62 20.24 -12.10
C ASP A 264 8.34 19.69 -11.45
N PHE A 265 7.20 20.38 -11.60
CA PHE A 265 5.92 19.94 -11.05
C PHE A 265 5.10 19.19 -12.10
N PHE A 266 4.34 18.21 -11.64
CA PHE A 266 3.40 17.43 -12.45
C PHE A 266 4.07 16.71 -13.62
N GLN A 267 5.25 16.13 -13.37
CA GLN A 267 5.80 15.16 -14.30
C GLN A 267 4.94 13.91 -14.31
N PRO A 268 4.75 13.21 -15.46
CA PRO A 268 3.87 12.04 -15.54
C PRO A 268 4.13 10.98 -14.47
N GLU A 269 5.39 10.85 -14.07
CA GLU A 269 5.93 9.88 -13.14
C GLU A 269 5.64 10.26 -11.68
N ASP A 270 5.38 11.54 -11.38
CA ASP A 270 5.06 12.02 -10.03
C ASP A 270 3.67 11.58 -9.55
N PHE A 271 2.76 11.29 -10.49
CA PHE A 271 1.36 11.01 -10.16
C PHE A 271 1.17 9.67 -9.48
N VAL A 272 0.46 9.70 -8.35
CA VAL A 272 -0.07 8.52 -7.67
C VAL A 272 -1.56 8.41 -7.98
N PHE A 273 -2.03 7.20 -8.22
CA PHE A 273 -3.45 6.87 -8.36
C PHE A 273 -3.83 5.94 -7.22
N LEU A 274 -4.81 6.36 -6.42
CA LEU A 274 -5.41 5.51 -5.40
C LEU A 274 -6.80 5.09 -5.85
N SER A 275 -6.97 3.79 -6.03
CA SER A 275 -8.25 3.20 -6.43
C SER A 275 -9.30 3.28 -5.33
N GLU A 276 -10.54 3.57 -5.74
CA GLU A 276 -11.74 3.53 -4.89
C GLU A 276 -12.16 2.09 -4.65
N MET A 277 -12.28 1.71 -3.39
CA MET A 277 -12.82 0.41 -2.97
C MET A 277 -13.67 0.61 -1.73
N SER A 278 -14.99 0.52 -1.91
CA SER A 278 -15.97 0.78 -0.85
C SER A 278 -15.75 -0.07 0.41
N GLN A 279 -15.28 -1.32 0.26
CA GLN A 279 -14.98 -2.19 1.40
C GLN A 279 -13.79 -1.71 2.24
N ILE A 280 -12.76 -1.14 1.60
CA ILE A 280 -11.63 -0.53 2.33
C ILE A 280 -12.09 0.72 3.02
N GLU A 281 -12.81 1.58 2.29
CA GLU A 281 -13.21 2.89 2.78
C GLU A 281 -14.25 2.79 3.90
N ALA A 282 -15.23 1.89 3.79
CA ALA A 282 -16.26 1.70 4.80
C ALA A 282 -15.72 1.10 6.10
N ASN A 283 -14.70 0.23 6.01
CA ASN A 283 -14.06 -0.39 7.17
C ASN A 283 -12.78 0.35 7.62
N GLU A 284 -12.43 1.44 6.93
CA GLU A 284 -11.21 2.22 7.14
C GLU A 284 -9.94 1.37 7.25
N ARG A 285 -9.88 0.33 6.40
CA ARG A 285 -8.89 -0.74 6.53
C ARG A 285 -7.49 -0.28 6.14
N ILE A 286 -6.52 -0.48 7.03
CA ILE A 286 -5.10 -0.33 6.73
C ILE A 286 -4.61 -1.61 6.06
N LEU A 287 -4.02 -1.50 4.87
CA LEU A 287 -3.63 -2.64 4.02
C LEU A 287 -2.24 -3.17 4.32
N PHE A 288 -1.31 -2.33 4.79
CA PHE A 288 0.00 -2.79 5.26
C PHE A 288 -0.10 -3.39 6.67
N THR A 289 -0.75 -4.56 6.74
CA THR A 289 -0.75 -5.45 7.90
C THR A 289 -0.23 -6.79 7.39
N TRP A 290 1.02 -7.10 7.74
CA TRP A 290 1.84 -8.16 7.12
C TRP A 290 1.22 -9.57 7.19
N GLU A 291 0.26 -9.76 8.09
CA GLU A 291 -0.35 -11.04 8.46
C GLU A 291 -1.29 -11.62 7.39
N ASP A 292 -1.66 -10.85 6.34
CA ASP A 292 -2.79 -11.21 5.49
C ASP A 292 -2.53 -11.10 3.98
N ARG A 293 -1.43 -11.69 3.45
CA ARG A 293 -1.33 -11.94 1.98
C ARG A 293 -2.42 -12.89 1.41
N ARG A 294 -3.32 -13.38 2.26
CA ARG A 294 -4.54 -14.12 1.90
C ARG A 294 -5.74 -13.20 1.67
N ASP A 295 -5.64 -11.94 2.07
CA ASP A 295 -6.72 -10.96 1.96
C ASP A 295 -6.86 -10.49 0.50
N PRO A 296 -7.97 -10.73 -0.22
CA PRO A 296 -8.09 -10.30 -1.61
C PRO A 296 -7.87 -8.79 -1.83
N LEU A 297 -8.05 -7.96 -0.80
CA LEU A 297 -7.78 -6.51 -0.86
C LEU A 297 -6.30 -6.16 -0.74
N TRP A 298 -5.42 -7.11 -0.40
CA TRP A 298 -3.97 -6.91 -0.33
C TRP A 298 -3.42 -6.35 -1.64
N LYS A 299 -4.02 -6.68 -2.78
CA LYS A 299 -3.62 -6.20 -4.12
C LYS A 299 -3.74 -4.67 -4.28
N LEU A 300 -4.56 -4.02 -3.47
CA LEU A 300 -4.68 -2.55 -3.47
C LEU A 300 -3.55 -1.88 -2.68
N SER A 301 -2.80 -2.63 -1.87
CA SER A 301 -1.60 -2.10 -1.20
C SER A 301 -0.54 -1.62 -2.20
N HIS A 302 -0.56 -2.14 -3.44
CA HIS A 302 0.30 -1.68 -4.53
C HIS A 302 0.08 -0.19 -4.88
N ASP A 303 -1.15 0.32 -4.78
CA ASP A 303 -1.44 1.73 -5.01
C ASP A 303 -0.81 2.60 -3.91
N TYR A 304 -0.91 2.15 -2.66
CA TYR A 304 -0.26 2.82 -1.53
C TYR A 304 1.27 2.64 -1.53
N LEU A 305 1.80 1.58 -2.13
CA LEU A 305 3.24 1.42 -2.31
C LEU A 305 3.79 2.44 -3.31
N SER A 306 3.06 2.65 -4.42
CA SER A 306 3.37 3.70 -5.39
C SER A 306 3.40 5.08 -4.72
N LEU A 307 2.52 5.31 -3.73
CA LEU A 307 2.56 6.49 -2.85
C LEU A 307 3.82 6.52 -1.97
N CYS A 308 4.16 5.42 -1.30
CA CYS A 308 5.37 5.32 -0.47
C CYS A 308 6.63 5.64 -1.27
N ALA A 309 6.76 5.09 -2.47
CA ALA A 309 7.88 5.33 -3.38
C ALA A 309 8.06 6.80 -3.75
N ARG A 310 6.95 7.57 -3.79
CA ARG A 310 6.97 8.99 -4.17
C ARG A 310 7.07 9.95 -2.99
N ALA A 311 6.45 9.61 -1.87
CA ALA A 311 6.44 10.44 -0.67
C ALA A 311 7.69 10.19 0.21
N ALA A 312 8.21 8.96 0.21
CA ALA A 312 9.33 8.52 1.04
C ALA A 312 10.34 7.69 0.21
N PRO A 313 11.03 8.28 -0.77
CA PRO A 313 12.04 7.58 -1.57
C PRO A 313 13.22 7.07 -0.72
N GLN A 314 13.92 6.03 -1.20
CA GLN A 314 15.07 5.43 -0.51
C GLN A 314 16.23 6.41 -0.39
N LEU A 315 16.55 7.08 -1.49
CA LEU A 315 17.62 8.07 -1.58
C LEU A 315 16.99 9.46 -1.44
N ASP A 316 17.58 10.33 -0.62
CA ASP A 316 17.34 11.78 -0.70
C ASP A 316 18.15 12.39 -1.85
N GLU A 317 18.26 11.68 -2.97
CA GLU A 317 18.79 12.30 -4.18
C GLU A 317 17.86 13.44 -4.58
N LYS A 318 18.45 14.59 -4.94
CA LYS A 318 17.69 15.73 -5.45
C LYS A 318 16.75 15.17 -6.53
N ARG A 319 15.44 15.36 -6.33
CA ARG A 319 14.36 15.05 -7.29
C ARG A 319 14.62 15.52 -8.74
N PHE A 320 15.65 16.36 -8.88
CA PHE A 320 16.01 17.20 -10.02
C PHE A 320 17.35 16.79 -10.67
N GLY A 321 17.83 15.55 -10.45
CA GLY A 321 18.98 14.98 -11.15
C GLY A 321 18.60 14.31 -12.49
N GLU A 322 19.46 14.44 -13.51
CA GLU A 322 19.22 14.05 -14.92
C GLU A 322 19.08 12.53 -15.21
N THR A 323 18.84 11.66 -14.23
CA THR A 323 18.79 10.21 -14.46
C THR A 323 17.37 9.69 -14.66
N ASN A 324 17.07 9.27 -15.88
CA ASN A 324 15.74 8.87 -16.37
C ASN A 324 15.05 7.64 -15.73
N ASN A 325 15.55 7.04 -14.63
CA ASN A 325 14.96 5.80 -14.06
C ASN A 325 14.93 5.75 -12.52
N TRP A 326 15.10 6.87 -11.82
CA TRP A 326 15.17 6.85 -10.35
C TRP A 326 13.85 6.41 -9.68
N TRP A 327 12.70 6.77 -10.27
CA TRP A 327 11.38 6.36 -9.77
C TRP A 327 11.19 4.84 -9.78
N ASP A 328 11.53 4.18 -10.89
CA ASP A 328 11.44 2.73 -11.02
C ASP A 328 12.38 2.03 -10.03
N GLY A 329 13.57 2.62 -9.79
CA GLY A 329 14.51 2.14 -8.77
C GLY A 329 13.93 2.21 -7.35
N ASN A 330 13.31 3.33 -6.98
CA ASN A 330 12.68 3.50 -5.66
C ASN A 330 11.47 2.60 -5.47
N GLU A 331 10.60 2.52 -6.47
CA GLU A 331 9.40 1.69 -6.39
C GLU A 331 9.82 0.22 -6.27
N LYS A 332 10.81 -0.22 -7.05
CA LYS A 332 11.43 -1.55 -6.91
C LYS A 332 12.02 -1.78 -5.52
N TRP A 333 12.74 -0.81 -4.96
CA TRP A 333 13.30 -0.92 -3.61
C TRP A 333 12.21 -1.14 -2.56
N TRP A 334 11.12 -0.38 -2.62
CA TRP A 334 9.97 -0.53 -1.73
C TRP A 334 9.31 -1.90 -1.86
N TYR A 335 9.13 -2.40 -3.09
CA TYR A 335 8.66 -3.76 -3.37
C TYR A 335 9.55 -4.81 -2.69
N GLU A 336 10.86 -4.70 -2.84
CA GLU A 336 11.82 -5.64 -2.24
C GLU A 336 11.76 -5.62 -0.70
N HIS A 337 11.69 -4.43 -0.09
CA HIS A 337 11.75 -4.28 1.38
C HIS A 337 10.45 -4.67 2.09
N LEU A 338 9.31 -4.60 1.39
CA LEU A 338 8.05 -5.15 1.88
C LEU A 338 7.80 -6.59 1.42
N GLY A 339 8.71 -7.14 0.60
CA GLY A 339 8.63 -8.49 0.05
C GLY A 339 7.45 -8.69 -0.91
N MET A 340 7.04 -7.66 -1.64
CA MET A 340 5.93 -7.65 -2.61
C MET A 340 6.46 -7.74 -4.05
N ASN A 341 5.69 -8.32 -4.97
CA ASN A 341 6.07 -8.40 -6.38
C ASN A 341 5.38 -7.33 -7.24
N PRO A 342 6.12 -6.41 -7.89
CA PRO A 342 5.54 -5.32 -8.69
C PRO A 342 4.57 -5.77 -9.78
N ASN A 343 4.81 -6.95 -10.34
CA ASN A 343 4.05 -7.47 -11.47
C ASN A 343 2.67 -8.00 -11.06
N THR A 344 2.48 -8.33 -9.78
CA THR A 344 1.19 -8.86 -9.31
C THR A 344 0.07 -7.83 -9.42
N ARG A 345 0.39 -6.52 -9.41
CA ARG A 345 -0.58 -5.44 -9.67
C ARG A 345 -1.26 -5.58 -11.03
N ILE A 346 -0.51 -6.01 -12.05
CA ILE A 346 -1.05 -6.18 -13.42
C ILE A 346 -1.99 -7.36 -13.47
N LEU A 347 -1.59 -8.49 -12.87
CA LEU A 347 -2.46 -9.66 -12.74
C LEU A 347 -3.73 -9.34 -11.94
N ALA A 348 -3.60 -8.62 -10.81
CA ALA A 348 -4.74 -8.13 -10.05
C ALA A 348 -5.70 -7.30 -10.91
N LYS A 349 -5.18 -6.38 -11.72
CA LYS A 349 -6.01 -5.55 -12.59
C LYS A 349 -6.71 -6.40 -13.66
N GLU A 350 -6.04 -7.33 -14.30
CA GLU A 350 -6.65 -8.13 -15.38
C GLU A 350 -7.67 -9.14 -14.86
N PHE A 351 -7.31 -9.88 -13.82
CA PHE A 351 -8.15 -10.96 -13.31
C PHE A 351 -9.17 -10.50 -12.25
N ASP A 352 -8.90 -9.42 -11.50
CA ASP A 352 -9.82 -8.92 -10.46
C ASP A 352 -10.58 -7.64 -10.84
N SER A 353 -10.25 -6.91 -11.92
CA SER A 353 -11.05 -5.72 -12.35
C SER A 353 -12.53 -6.03 -12.59
N TYR A 354 -12.84 -7.30 -12.71
CA TYR A 354 -14.17 -7.84 -12.82
C TYR A 354 -14.99 -7.86 -11.52
N ILE A 355 -14.39 -7.58 -10.37
CA ILE A 355 -15.11 -7.44 -9.09
C ILE A 355 -16.15 -6.31 -9.18
N HIS A 356 -15.93 -5.30 -10.01
CA HIS A 356 -16.81 -4.12 -10.14
C HIS A 356 -17.92 -4.32 -11.17
N LEU A 357 -17.72 -5.25 -12.10
CA LEU A 357 -18.77 -5.82 -12.95
C LEU A 357 -19.52 -6.97 -12.25
N GLY A 358 -19.17 -7.27 -10.99
CA GLY A 358 -19.84 -8.27 -10.17
C GLY A 358 -19.49 -9.72 -10.51
N THR A 359 -18.52 -9.97 -11.41
CA THR A 359 -18.07 -11.33 -11.71
C THR A 359 -16.84 -11.32 -12.59
N MET A 360 -15.79 -12.08 -12.23
CA MET A 360 -14.78 -12.55 -13.19
C MET A 360 -15.54 -13.07 -14.41
N LEU A 361 -15.28 -12.56 -15.62
CA LEU A 361 -15.98 -13.08 -16.79
C LEU A 361 -15.27 -14.37 -17.24
N ASN A 362 -16.04 -15.40 -17.57
CA ASN A 362 -15.57 -16.56 -18.31
C ASN A 362 -15.01 -16.11 -19.68
N VAL A 363 -14.30 -17.00 -20.35
CA VAL A 363 -13.83 -16.83 -21.75
C VAL A 363 -14.99 -16.48 -22.71
N ASP A 364 -16.22 -16.86 -22.36
CA ASP A 364 -17.44 -16.56 -23.13
C ASP A 364 -18.13 -15.23 -22.72
N THR A 365 -17.47 -14.40 -21.91
CA THR A 365 -17.95 -13.12 -21.38
C THR A 365 -19.13 -13.21 -20.40
N GLN A 366 -19.46 -14.41 -19.90
CA GLN A 366 -20.48 -14.61 -18.86
C GLN A 366 -19.91 -14.51 -17.45
N PRO A 367 -20.70 -14.12 -16.44
CA PRO A 367 -20.34 -14.18 -15.03
C PRO A 367 -19.75 -15.53 -14.57
N ASN A 368 -18.56 -15.55 -13.96
CA ASN A 368 -17.97 -16.74 -13.32
C ASN A 368 -18.80 -17.20 -12.12
N ILE A 369 -18.95 -18.52 -11.98
CA ILE A 369 -19.49 -19.12 -10.77
C ILE A 369 -18.33 -19.29 -9.77
N ALA A 370 -18.25 -18.42 -8.77
CA ALA A 370 -17.31 -18.61 -7.66
C ALA A 370 -17.84 -19.70 -6.71
N MET A 371 -17.05 -20.76 -6.50
CA MET A 371 -17.34 -21.79 -5.50
C MET A 371 -16.53 -21.54 -4.23
N ARG A 372 -17.16 -21.72 -3.05
CA ARG A 372 -16.40 -21.77 -1.79
C ARG A 372 -15.44 -22.96 -1.85
N VAL A 373 -14.23 -22.82 -1.29
CA VAL A 373 -13.25 -23.91 -1.17
C VAL A 373 -13.89 -25.17 -0.56
N ARG A 374 -14.74 -25.01 0.46
CA ARG A 374 -15.52 -26.13 1.03
C ARG A 374 -16.48 -26.78 0.04
N THR A 375 -17.12 -26.02 -0.85
CA THR A 375 -17.99 -26.58 -1.91
C THR A 375 -17.19 -27.40 -2.90
N PHE A 376 -16.00 -26.91 -3.28
CA PHE A 376 -15.06 -27.68 -4.10
C PHE A 376 -14.68 -28.99 -3.41
N HIS A 377 -14.27 -28.94 -2.14
CA HIS A 377 -13.97 -30.15 -1.36
C HIS A 377 -15.12 -31.14 -1.27
N LEU A 378 -16.37 -30.67 -1.10
CA LEU A 378 -17.54 -31.56 -1.08
C LEU A 378 -17.81 -32.21 -2.44
N LEU A 379 -17.62 -31.48 -3.55
CA LEU A 379 -17.77 -32.01 -4.90
C LEU A 379 -16.71 -33.09 -5.17
N MET A 380 -15.45 -32.79 -4.84
CA MET A 380 -14.35 -33.74 -5.01
C MET A 380 -14.48 -34.94 -4.06
N GLY A 381 -14.91 -34.71 -2.82
CA GLY A 381 -15.22 -35.76 -1.84
C GLY A 381 -16.30 -36.72 -2.34
N GLY A 382 -17.38 -36.20 -2.92
CA GLY A 382 -18.41 -37.05 -3.52
C GLY A 382 -17.92 -37.89 -4.71
N VAL A 383 -16.94 -37.40 -5.49
CA VAL A 383 -16.28 -38.18 -6.55
C VAL A 383 -15.37 -39.26 -5.95
N LEU A 384 -14.70 -38.96 -4.83
CA LEU A 384 -13.83 -39.90 -4.11
C LEU A 384 -14.61 -40.97 -3.33
N ASP A 385 -15.80 -40.64 -2.82
CA ASP A 385 -16.69 -41.55 -2.09
C ASP A 385 -17.28 -42.68 -2.95
N LEU A 386 -17.15 -42.59 -4.27
CA LEU A 386 -17.46 -43.68 -5.20
C LEU A 386 -16.47 -44.86 -5.11
N LYS A 387 -15.60 -44.90 -4.09
CA LYS A 387 -14.79 -46.06 -3.73
C LYS A 387 -15.72 -47.27 -3.55
N ASP A 388 -15.67 -48.18 -4.51
CA ASP A 388 -16.24 -49.52 -4.36
C ASP A 388 -15.65 -50.15 -3.10
N SER A 389 -16.46 -50.89 -2.34
CA SER A 389 -16.14 -51.44 -1.00
C SER A 389 -14.94 -52.42 -0.91
N THR A 390 -14.12 -52.49 -1.95
CA THR A 390 -12.87 -53.26 -2.02
C THR A 390 -11.69 -52.30 -2.04
N GLU A 391 -10.93 -52.24 -0.95
CA GLU A 391 -9.63 -51.56 -0.83
C GLU A 391 -8.60 -52.17 -1.82
N ASP A 392 -8.70 -51.84 -3.10
CA ASP A 392 -7.70 -52.18 -4.11
C ASP A 392 -6.79 -50.97 -4.36
N LYS A 393 -5.49 -51.16 -4.13
CA LYS A 393 -4.43 -50.16 -4.37
C LYS A 393 -4.52 -49.58 -5.80
N GLN A 394 -4.94 -50.39 -6.77
CA GLN A 394 -5.10 -49.98 -8.17
C GLN A 394 -6.22 -48.95 -8.37
N THR A 395 -7.26 -48.97 -7.51
CA THR A 395 -8.37 -48.01 -7.57
C THR A 395 -7.94 -46.65 -7.04
N THR A 396 -7.15 -46.60 -5.96
CA THR A 396 -6.59 -45.36 -5.40
C THR A 396 -5.65 -44.68 -6.41
N GLU A 397 -4.76 -45.43 -7.06
CA GLU A 397 -3.85 -44.89 -8.09
C GLU A 397 -4.61 -44.29 -9.29
N ARG A 398 -5.71 -44.94 -9.72
CA ARG A 398 -6.57 -44.40 -10.79
C ARG A 398 -7.28 -43.12 -10.37
N GLN A 399 -7.75 -43.03 -9.13
CA GLN A 399 -8.41 -41.83 -8.61
C GLN A 399 -7.41 -40.66 -8.51
N GLN A 400 -6.22 -40.89 -7.94
CA GLN A 400 -5.16 -39.88 -7.89
C GLN A 400 -4.76 -39.41 -9.29
N ALA A 401 -4.64 -40.32 -10.26
CA ALA A 401 -4.36 -39.98 -11.64
C ALA A 401 -5.48 -39.11 -12.27
N ALA A 402 -6.75 -39.43 -11.99
CA ALA A 402 -7.88 -38.64 -12.46
C ALA A 402 -7.93 -37.23 -11.83
N LEU A 403 -7.67 -37.13 -10.53
CA LEU A 403 -7.57 -35.84 -9.82
C LEU A 403 -6.42 -34.99 -10.36
N ARG A 404 -5.25 -35.60 -10.55
CA ARG A 404 -4.09 -34.91 -11.13
C ARG A 404 -4.37 -34.45 -12.55
N GLU A 405 -5.04 -35.25 -13.37
CA GLU A 405 -5.45 -34.86 -14.71
C GLU A 405 -6.49 -33.73 -14.70
N ALA A 406 -7.45 -33.74 -13.77
CA ALA A 406 -8.37 -32.62 -13.59
C ALA A 406 -7.63 -31.33 -13.22
N GLY A 407 -6.69 -31.43 -12.28
CA GLY A 407 -5.78 -30.34 -11.91
C GLY A 407 -5.03 -29.79 -13.11
N ARG A 408 -4.42 -30.67 -13.91
CA ARG A 408 -3.68 -30.29 -15.12
C ARG A 408 -4.51 -29.51 -16.11
N ARG A 409 -5.77 -29.88 -16.34
CA ARG A 409 -6.64 -29.17 -17.28
C ARG A 409 -6.99 -27.77 -16.76
N CYS A 410 -7.29 -27.64 -15.47
CA CYS A 410 -7.53 -26.35 -14.84
C CYS A 410 -6.28 -25.46 -14.88
N GLY A 411 -5.11 -26.04 -14.60
CA GLY A 411 -3.84 -25.33 -14.61
C GLY A 411 -3.40 -24.90 -16.02
N GLU A 412 -3.68 -25.73 -17.03
CA GLU A 412 -3.37 -25.39 -18.43
C GLU A 412 -4.20 -24.21 -18.91
N ASP A 413 -5.50 -24.21 -18.63
CA ASP A 413 -6.39 -23.12 -19.01
C ASP A 413 -5.98 -21.80 -18.36
N PHE A 414 -5.75 -21.82 -17.05
CA PHE A 414 -5.29 -20.64 -16.32
C PHE A 414 -3.88 -20.19 -16.75
N GLY A 415 -2.96 -21.13 -16.98
CA GLY A 415 -1.61 -20.86 -17.45
C GLY A 415 -1.58 -20.18 -18.81
N ARG A 416 -2.49 -20.54 -19.73
CA ARG A 416 -2.67 -19.84 -21.02
C ARG A 416 -3.08 -18.38 -20.81
N GLU A 417 -4.10 -18.13 -20.00
CA GLU A 417 -4.60 -16.77 -19.73
C GLU A 417 -3.52 -15.88 -19.08
N LEU A 418 -2.77 -16.43 -18.12
CA LEU A 418 -1.61 -15.77 -17.52
C LEU A 418 -0.56 -15.39 -18.58
N ASN A 419 -0.25 -16.32 -19.49
CA ASN A 419 0.70 -16.07 -20.55
C ASN A 419 0.23 -15.02 -21.55
N GLU A 420 -1.05 -15.01 -21.91
CA GLU A 420 -1.62 -13.96 -22.75
C GLU A 420 -1.47 -12.59 -22.08
N THR A 421 -1.80 -12.51 -20.79
CA THR A 421 -1.62 -11.30 -19.97
C THR A 421 -0.16 -10.84 -19.94
N PHE A 422 0.79 -11.73 -19.59
CA PHE A 422 2.20 -11.38 -19.57
C PHE A 422 2.72 -10.99 -20.96
N THR A 423 2.28 -11.66 -22.03
CA THR A 423 2.72 -11.34 -23.39
C THR A 423 2.22 -9.95 -23.82
N ARG A 424 1.00 -9.58 -23.41
CA ARG A 424 0.39 -8.30 -23.74
C ARG A 424 0.97 -7.14 -22.91
N GLU A 425 1.03 -7.32 -21.60
CA GLU A 425 1.33 -6.24 -20.64
C GLU A 425 2.82 -6.22 -20.21
N GLN A 426 3.50 -7.37 -20.22
CA GLN A 426 4.87 -7.52 -19.70
C GLN A 426 5.75 -8.46 -20.55
N PRO A 427 5.92 -8.20 -21.86
CA PRO A 427 6.55 -9.16 -22.78
C PRO A 427 8.01 -9.50 -22.42
N SER A 428 8.73 -8.59 -21.76
CA SER A 428 10.11 -8.75 -21.33
C SER A 428 10.30 -9.45 -19.98
N LEU A 429 9.22 -9.86 -19.31
CA LEU A 429 9.29 -10.45 -17.97
C LEU A 429 9.93 -11.84 -18.00
N GLU A 430 11.00 -12.03 -17.23
CA GLU A 430 11.73 -13.30 -17.14
C GLU A 430 10.86 -14.39 -16.50
N LEU A 431 11.14 -15.65 -16.85
CA LEU A 431 10.38 -16.80 -16.36
C LEU A 431 10.31 -16.87 -14.82
N ARG A 432 11.42 -16.64 -14.12
CA ARG A 432 11.46 -16.65 -12.65
C ARG A 432 10.53 -15.59 -12.06
N GLN A 433 10.48 -14.42 -12.70
CA GLN A 433 9.58 -13.33 -12.31
C GLN A 433 8.12 -13.69 -12.60
N ARG A 434 7.82 -14.29 -13.75
CA ARG A 434 6.46 -14.80 -14.08
C ARG A 434 5.96 -15.80 -13.03
N ILE A 435 6.80 -16.76 -12.62
CA ILE A 435 6.46 -17.75 -11.57
C ILE A 435 6.20 -17.05 -10.23
N ALA A 436 7.05 -16.09 -9.83
CA ALA A 436 6.83 -15.33 -8.61
C ALA A 436 5.53 -14.50 -8.65
N SER A 437 5.19 -13.92 -9.80
CA SER A 437 3.97 -13.13 -9.98
C SER A 437 2.71 -14.00 -9.90
N TRP A 438 2.74 -15.17 -10.55
CA TRP A 438 1.68 -16.16 -10.42
C TRP A 438 1.49 -16.59 -8.97
N ALA A 439 2.56 -17.03 -8.28
CA ALA A 439 2.47 -17.52 -6.91
C ALA A 439 1.88 -16.48 -5.95
N GLU A 440 2.28 -15.21 -6.08
CA GLU A 440 1.74 -14.12 -5.27
C GLU A 440 0.29 -13.79 -5.63
N PHE A 441 -0.06 -13.76 -6.91
CA PHE A 441 -1.43 -13.53 -7.37
C PHE A 441 -2.40 -14.62 -6.86
N ASP A 442 -2.02 -15.88 -7.04
CA ASP A 442 -2.84 -17.06 -6.75
C ASP A 442 -2.89 -17.37 -5.23
N SER A 443 -1.99 -16.77 -4.44
CA SER A 443 -2.11 -16.75 -2.97
C SER A 443 -3.41 -16.11 -2.47
N GLY A 444 -4.05 -15.27 -3.30
CA GLY A 444 -5.31 -14.58 -2.97
C GLY A 444 -6.59 -15.35 -3.28
N VAL A 445 -6.54 -16.52 -3.93
CA VAL A 445 -7.75 -17.22 -4.45
C VAL A 445 -8.25 -18.39 -3.60
N GLY A 446 -7.63 -18.65 -2.44
CA GLY A 446 -8.19 -19.53 -1.40
C GLY A 446 -7.60 -20.94 -1.29
N PHE A 447 -6.61 -21.32 -2.12
CA PHE A 447 -5.87 -22.58 -1.96
C PHE A 447 -4.79 -22.55 -0.87
N GLY A 448 -4.41 -21.35 -0.41
CA GLY A 448 -3.31 -21.14 0.53
C GLY A 448 -2.34 -20.11 -0.01
N ALA A 449 -1.46 -19.59 0.85
CA ALA A 449 -0.45 -18.62 0.44
C ALA A 449 0.74 -19.36 -0.17
N ILE A 450 0.91 -19.26 -1.49
CA ILE A 450 2.01 -19.85 -2.25
C ILE A 450 3.26 -18.98 -2.06
N ARG A 451 4.36 -19.62 -1.69
CA ARG A 451 5.67 -18.99 -1.46
C ARG A 451 6.70 -19.71 -2.30
N VAL A 452 7.31 -18.98 -3.23
CA VAL A 452 8.47 -19.47 -3.97
C VAL A 452 9.69 -19.45 -3.04
N LEU A 453 10.22 -20.62 -2.68
CA LEU A 453 11.38 -20.74 -1.80
C LEU A 453 12.69 -20.69 -2.59
N ASP A 454 12.80 -21.52 -3.62
CA ASP A 454 13.97 -21.59 -4.49
C ASP A 454 13.55 -21.89 -5.93
N ILE A 455 14.31 -21.37 -6.90
CA ILE A 455 14.10 -21.60 -8.34
C ILE A 455 15.48 -21.56 -9.02
N SER A 456 15.76 -22.57 -9.84
CA SER A 456 16.97 -22.68 -10.65
C SER A 456 17.10 -21.53 -11.65
N SER A 457 18.30 -21.28 -12.17
CA SER A 457 18.54 -20.19 -13.13
C SER A 457 17.72 -20.32 -14.41
N GLN A 458 17.38 -21.55 -14.82
CA GLN A 458 16.53 -21.82 -15.98
C GLN A 458 15.03 -21.85 -15.65
N GLY A 459 14.64 -21.71 -14.38
CA GLY A 459 13.25 -21.73 -13.96
C GLY A 459 12.61 -23.11 -13.89
N SER A 460 13.32 -24.16 -14.30
CA SER A 460 12.79 -25.50 -14.55
C SER A 460 12.78 -26.44 -13.35
N GLU A 461 13.42 -26.02 -12.26
CA GLU A 461 13.52 -26.78 -11.01
C GLU A 461 13.40 -25.81 -9.84
N GLY A 462 12.76 -26.22 -8.74
CA GLY A 462 12.61 -25.37 -7.57
C GLY A 462 11.65 -25.90 -6.52
N TRP A 463 11.40 -25.05 -5.53
CA TRP A 463 10.63 -25.38 -4.34
C TRP A 463 9.58 -24.31 -4.05
N LEU A 464 8.37 -24.78 -3.74
CA LEU A 464 7.25 -23.97 -3.28
C LEU A 464 6.86 -24.40 -1.86
N LEU A 465 6.40 -23.45 -1.07
CA LEU A 465 5.71 -23.67 0.20
C LEU A 465 4.31 -23.10 0.11
N VAL A 466 3.30 -23.89 0.49
CA VAL A 466 1.92 -23.42 0.58
C VAL A 466 1.51 -23.34 2.05
N ALA A 467 1.39 -22.12 2.56
CA ALA A 467 0.98 -21.86 3.94
C ALA A 467 -0.55 -21.79 4.04
N GLY A 468 -1.14 -22.52 5.00
CA GLY A 468 -2.60 -22.63 5.12
C GLY A 468 -3.24 -23.39 3.95
N ASP A 469 -2.52 -24.39 3.43
CA ASP A 469 -2.89 -25.24 2.31
C ASP A 469 -4.33 -25.78 2.49
N ALA A 470 -5.21 -25.43 1.55
CA ALA A 470 -6.59 -25.89 1.53
C ALA A 470 -6.68 -27.42 1.42
N PHE A 471 -5.66 -28.04 0.85
CA PHE A 471 -5.53 -29.48 0.65
C PHE A 471 -4.77 -30.18 1.79
N ASP A 472 -4.56 -29.47 2.91
CA ASP A 472 -3.99 -30.02 4.15
C ASP A 472 -4.82 -29.62 5.39
N ARG A 473 -6.15 -29.60 5.22
CA ARG A 473 -7.11 -29.15 6.24
C ARG A 473 -7.93 -30.32 6.81
N PRO A 474 -7.74 -30.70 8.09
CA PRO A 474 -8.50 -31.79 8.70
C PRO A 474 -9.96 -31.41 9.04
N ASP A 475 -10.34 -30.14 9.00
CA ASP A 475 -11.64 -29.61 9.44
C ASP A 475 -12.77 -29.71 8.40
N VAL A 476 -12.49 -30.16 7.18
CA VAL A 476 -13.47 -30.24 6.09
C VAL A 476 -14.34 -31.51 6.09
N GLY A 477 -14.18 -32.40 7.07
CA GLY A 477 -14.96 -33.63 7.20
C GLY A 477 -14.59 -34.71 6.18
N LEU A 478 -13.45 -34.54 5.50
CA LEU A 478 -12.81 -35.55 4.65
C LEU A 478 -11.86 -36.41 5.48
N ARG A 479 -11.68 -37.67 5.08
CA ARG A 479 -10.70 -38.59 5.66
C ARG A 479 -9.28 -38.12 5.31
N PRO A 480 -8.26 -38.36 6.16
CA PRO A 480 -6.87 -37.99 5.87
C PRO A 480 -6.34 -38.49 4.52
N GLU A 481 -6.78 -39.68 4.10
CA GLU A 481 -6.43 -40.27 2.80
C GLU A 481 -7.04 -39.49 1.62
N GLU A 482 -8.26 -38.98 1.77
CA GLU A 482 -8.92 -38.16 0.73
C GLU A 482 -8.27 -36.78 0.64
N ILE A 483 -7.82 -36.23 1.77
CA ILE A 483 -7.04 -34.99 1.81
C ILE A 483 -5.72 -35.19 1.06
N GLN A 484 -5.05 -36.33 1.25
CA GLN A 484 -3.85 -36.68 0.50
C GLN A 484 -4.14 -36.86 -1.01
N ASP A 485 -5.29 -37.46 -1.37
CA ASP A 485 -5.71 -37.60 -2.77
C ASP A 485 -5.99 -36.24 -3.42
N LEU A 486 -6.56 -35.27 -2.69
CA LEU A 486 -6.79 -33.91 -3.18
C LEU A 486 -5.49 -33.15 -3.49
N ARG A 487 -4.37 -33.48 -2.84
CA ARG A 487 -3.06 -32.91 -3.22
C ARG A 487 -2.68 -33.27 -4.65
N ALA A 488 -3.11 -34.42 -5.16
CA ALA A 488 -2.87 -34.80 -6.55
C ALA A 488 -3.49 -33.80 -7.54
N PHE A 489 -4.65 -33.22 -7.22
CA PHE A 489 -5.25 -32.14 -8.00
C PHE A 489 -4.35 -30.91 -8.01
N PHE A 490 -3.90 -30.46 -6.83
CA PHE A 490 -3.06 -29.26 -6.75
C PHE A 490 -1.69 -29.47 -7.43
N GLU A 491 -1.07 -30.64 -7.27
CA GLU A 491 0.13 -31.00 -8.02
C GLU A 491 -0.10 -30.88 -9.54
N GLY A 492 -1.19 -31.46 -10.05
CA GLY A 492 -1.54 -31.37 -11.48
C GLY A 492 -1.78 -29.93 -11.94
N TYR A 493 -2.46 -29.12 -11.11
CA TYR A 493 -2.68 -27.70 -11.38
C TYR A 493 -1.35 -26.94 -11.52
N VAL A 494 -0.47 -27.06 -10.52
CA VAL A 494 0.84 -26.40 -10.54
C VAL A 494 1.72 -26.93 -11.68
N GLU A 495 1.68 -28.23 -11.99
CA GLU A 495 2.39 -28.84 -13.12
C GLU A 495 2.09 -28.10 -14.43
N SER A 496 0.80 -27.93 -14.75
CA SER A 496 0.40 -27.30 -16.01
C SER A 496 0.65 -25.79 -16.01
N VAL A 497 0.36 -25.08 -14.91
CA VAL A 497 0.65 -23.64 -14.84
C VAL A 497 2.14 -23.37 -15.08
N LEU A 498 3.03 -24.07 -14.38
CA LEU A 498 4.48 -23.92 -14.56
C LEU A 498 4.92 -24.35 -15.96
N THR A 499 4.35 -25.43 -16.51
CA THR A 499 4.65 -25.89 -17.86
C THR A 499 4.28 -24.85 -18.91
N ASP A 500 3.09 -24.25 -18.83
CA ASP A 500 2.67 -23.23 -19.79
C ASP A 500 3.49 -21.95 -19.64
N LEU A 501 3.77 -21.49 -18.41
CA LEU A 501 4.66 -20.34 -18.20
C LEU A 501 6.04 -20.56 -18.86
N HIS A 502 6.58 -21.79 -18.83
CA HIS A 502 7.81 -22.11 -19.54
C HIS A 502 7.62 -22.12 -21.06
N LYS A 503 6.56 -22.76 -21.58
CA LYS A 503 6.30 -22.86 -23.04
C LYS A 503 6.24 -21.50 -23.74
N ALA A 504 5.80 -20.47 -23.02
CA ALA A 504 5.78 -19.11 -23.54
C ALA A 504 7.19 -18.55 -23.82
N MET A 505 8.22 -19.05 -23.14
CA MET A 505 9.62 -18.63 -23.27
C MET A 505 10.45 -19.62 -24.10
N ASP A 506 10.17 -20.91 -23.98
CA ASP A 506 10.80 -22.00 -24.74
C ASP A 506 9.75 -23.03 -25.16
N LYS A 507 9.43 -23.07 -26.46
CA LYS A 507 8.40 -23.97 -27.00
C LYS A 507 8.81 -25.45 -26.96
N ASP A 508 10.10 -25.75 -26.80
CA ASP A 508 10.66 -27.10 -26.85
C ASP A 508 10.92 -27.68 -25.44
N VAL A 509 10.45 -27.00 -24.39
CA VAL A 509 10.60 -27.48 -23.00
C VAL A 509 9.75 -28.73 -22.74
N SER A 510 10.33 -29.70 -22.01
CA SER A 510 9.59 -30.87 -21.53
C SER A 510 8.74 -30.52 -20.31
N ALA A 511 7.64 -31.24 -20.10
CA ALA A 511 6.68 -30.93 -19.04
C ALA A 511 7.35 -30.76 -17.66
N ILE A 512 6.86 -29.80 -16.88
CA ILE A 512 7.23 -29.64 -15.48
C ILE A 512 6.40 -30.64 -14.66
N ARG A 513 7.07 -31.39 -13.80
CA ARG A 513 6.46 -32.28 -12.81
C ARG A 513 6.50 -31.63 -11.44
N VAL A 514 5.48 -31.89 -10.63
CA VAL A 514 5.36 -31.37 -9.26
C VAL A 514 5.05 -32.52 -8.33
N ARG A 515 5.72 -32.56 -7.18
CA ARG A 515 5.45 -33.53 -6.12
C ARG A 515 5.37 -32.85 -4.76
N GLY A 516 4.34 -33.19 -4.00
CA GLY A 516 4.22 -32.83 -2.59
C GLY A 516 5.24 -33.60 -1.74
N ILE A 517 5.96 -32.89 -0.90
CA ILE A 517 6.97 -33.43 0.02
C ILE A 517 6.51 -33.16 1.45
N THR A 518 6.54 -34.20 2.29
CA THR A 518 6.25 -34.03 3.71
C THR A 518 7.36 -33.21 4.37
N GLU A 519 7.03 -32.41 5.38
CA GLU A 519 8.02 -31.61 6.11
C GLU A 519 9.21 -32.45 6.60
N ALA A 520 8.97 -33.69 7.05
CA ALA A 520 10.04 -34.61 7.46
C ALA A 520 11.06 -34.90 6.34
N ASN A 521 10.60 -34.96 5.10
CA ASN A 521 11.41 -35.28 3.91
C ASN A 521 11.92 -34.04 3.16
N THR A 522 11.51 -32.84 3.58
CA THR A 522 12.01 -31.59 3.00
C THR A 522 13.47 -31.35 3.40
N PRO A 523 14.38 -30.99 2.47
CA PRO A 523 15.77 -30.70 2.79
C PRO A 523 15.93 -29.56 3.80
N ASP A 524 16.92 -29.64 4.69
CA ASP A 524 17.10 -28.66 5.78
C ASP A 524 17.34 -27.23 5.27
N HIS A 525 18.05 -27.07 4.16
CA HIS A 525 18.26 -25.75 3.54
C HIS A 525 16.95 -25.11 3.05
N ILE A 526 15.99 -25.92 2.57
CA ILE A 526 14.66 -25.43 2.15
C ILE A 526 13.82 -25.03 3.36
N LYS A 527 13.89 -25.78 4.47
CA LYS A 527 13.23 -25.40 5.73
C LYS A 527 13.78 -24.10 6.29
N GLN A 528 15.10 -23.91 6.19
CA GLN A 528 15.74 -22.66 6.60
C GLN A 528 15.25 -21.48 5.76
N LEU A 529 15.21 -21.62 4.43
CA LEU A 529 14.66 -20.59 3.53
C LEU A 529 13.20 -20.25 3.84
N ALA A 530 12.38 -21.24 4.19
CA ALA A 530 11.01 -21.01 4.63
C ALA A 530 10.95 -20.14 5.90
N THR A 531 11.83 -20.42 6.86
CA THR A 531 11.94 -19.67 8.13
C THR A 531 12.40 -18.24 7.88
N GLU A 532 13.40 -18.04 7.02
CA GLU A 532 13.90 -16.72 6.62
C GLU A 532 12.82 -15.88 5.92
N LYS A 533 11.91 -16.53 5.18
CA LYS A 533 10.72 -15.90 4.58
C LYS A 533 9.53 -15.80 5.54
N GLY A 534 9.75 -15.93 6.85
CA GLY A 534 8.73 -15.72 7.88
C GLY A 534 7.64 -16.78 7.93
N SER A 535 7.88 -17.98 7.40
CA SER A 535 6.88 -19.06 7.34
C SER A 535 7.35 -20.28 8.14
N GLN A 536 6.57 -20.69 9.14
CA GLN A 536 6.94 -21.83 10.01
C GLN A 536 6.08 -23.09 9.83
N ALA A 537 4.99 -23.04 9.04
CA ALA A 537 4.11 -24.20 8.82
C ALA A 537 3.45 -24.17 7.43
N GLY A 538 3.47 -25.31 6.72
CA GLY A 538 2.79 -25.49 5.43
C GLY A 538 3.23 -26.74 4.67
N SER A 539 2.63 -26.95 3.49
CA SER A 539 2.96 -28.05 2.59
C SER A 539 4.09 -27.67 1.64
N TYR A 540 5.09 -28.54 1.47
CA TYR A 540 6.20 -28.32 0.53
C TYR A 540 5.94 -29.01 -0.79
N TYR A 541 6.25 -28.34 -1.89
CA TYR A 541 6.16 -28.90 -3.24
C TYR A 541 7.48 -28.68 -3.97
N GLU A 542 8.02 -29.75 -4.51
CA GLU A 542 9.18 -29.70 -5.40
C GLU A 542 8.70 -29.80 -6.84
N PHE A 543 9.20 -28.92 -7.70
CA PHE A 543 8.95 -28.99 -9.12
C PHE A 543 10.26 -29.18 -9.89
N PHE A 544 10.20 -29.94 -10.97
CA PHE A 544 11.37 -30.30 -11.77
C PHE A 544 10.99 -30.64 -13.20
N ARG A 545 11.94 -30.49 -14.12
CA ARG A 545 11.76 -30.83 -15.52
C ARG A 545 11.71 -32.35 -15.71
N GLU A 546 10.69 -32.84 -16.41
CA GLU A 546 10.62 -34.24 -16.78
C GLU A 546 11.77 -34.57 -17.75
N THR A 547 12.70 -35.42 -17.32
CA THR A 547 13.78 -35.93 -18.17
C THR A 547 13.22 -37.11 -19.00
N PRO A 548 13.61 -37.27 -20.28
CA PRO A 548 13.07 -38.30 -21.17
C PRO A 548 13.30 -39.77 -20.73
N THR A 549 13.94 -40.03 -19.59
CA THR A 549 14.41 -41.35 -19.16
C THR A 549 13.74 -41.92 -17.91
N THR A 550 12.82 -41.23 -17.26
CA THR A 550 12.09 -41.79 -16.10
C THR A 550 10.72 -42.34 -16.51
N LYS A 551 10.73 -43.46 -17.26
CA LYS A 551 9.72 -44.50 -16.99
C LYS A 551 10.07 -45.06 -15.61
N ILE A 552 9.37 -44.58 -14.59
CA ILE A 552 9.38 -45.20 -13.26
C ILE A 552 8.89 -46.64 -13.48
N ALA A 553 9.71 -47.60 -13.06
CA ALA A 553 9.34 -49.01 -13.07
C ALA A 553 8.10 -49.22 -12.19
N ASP A 554 7.16 -49.98 -12.74
CA ASP A 554 5.84 -50.33 -12.17
C ASP A 554 5.87 -50.81 -10.71
#